data_AF-A0A818LDJ3-F1
#
_entry.id   AF-A0A818LDJ3-F1
#
_cell.length_a   1.000
_cell.length_b   1.000
_cell.length_c   1.000
_cell.angle_alpha   90.00
_cell.angle_beta   90.00
_cell.angle_gamma   90.00
#
_symmetry.space_group_name_H-M   'P 1'
#
loop_
_entity.id
_entity.type
_entity.pdbx_description
1 polymer ?
#
loop_
_entity_poly.entity_id
_entity_poly.type
_entity_poly.pdbx_seq_one_letter_code
_entity_poly.pdbx_strand_id
1 'polypeptide(L)'
;MKATIEDFIPYVCVQSTCQSLAEFLDKFPFFLAIVAGDADALERVAYEFVEDQAIQGVLYTEARYSPHVLTGDTLSPEQACVIFFNFQKISQYSFVS
;
A
#
# COMPACT_ATOMS: atom_id res chain seq x y z
N MET A 1 -14.10 -5.04 -24.27
CA MET A 1 -13.54 -3.68 -24.09
C MET A 1 -12.25 -3.86 -23.28
N LYS A 2 -11.07 -3.57 -23.85
CA LYS A 2 -9.79 -3.69 -23.11
C LYS A 2 -9.49 -2.32 -22.51
N ALA A 3 -9.70 -2.16 -21.21
CA ALA A 3 -9.18 -1.01 -20.48
C ALA A 3 -7.65 -1.10 -20.43
N THR A 4 -6.96 0.00 -20.71
CA THR A 4 -5.49 0.06 -20.68
C THR A 4 -4.99 0.66 -19.37
N ILE A 5 -3.70 0.51 -19.06
CA ILE A 5 -3.13 1.04 -17.81
C ILE A 5 -3.18 2.57 -17.82
N GLU A 6 -2.97 3.17 -18.99
CA GLU A 6 -3.01 4.60 -19.21
C GLU A 6 -4.36 5.22 -18.85
N ASP A 7 -5.45 4.49 -19.09
CA ASP A 7 -6.80 4.91 -18.71
C ASP A 7 -7.01 4.90 -17.19
N PHE A 8 -6.22 4.13 -16.43
CA PHE A 8 -6.35 3.96 -14.98
C PHE A 8 -5.53 4.98 -14.18
N ILE A 9 -4.42 5.48 -14.73
CA ILE A 9 -3.52 6.44 -14.06
C ILE A 9 -4.25 7.64 -13.43
N PRO A 10 -5.25 8.29 -14.09
CA PRO A 10 -5.95 9.44 -13.50
C PRO A 10 -6.75 9.14 -12.22
N TYR A 11 -7.06 7.86 -11.96
CA TYR A 11 -7.84 7.43 -10.80
C TYR A 11 -6.99 7.13 -9.57
N VAL A 12 -5.72 6.76 -9.77
CA VAL A 12 -4.81 6.36 -8.67
C VAL A 12 -3.64 7.31 -8.46
N CYS A 13 -3.28 8.10 -9.47
CA CYS A 13 -2.23 9.11 -9.36
C CYS A 13 -2.83 10.52 -9.27
N VAL A 14 -2.28 11.33 -8.36
CA VAL A 14 -2.67 12.73 -8.20
C VAL A 14 -2.04 13.57 -9.31
N GLN A 15 -2.85 14.40 -9.94
CA GLN A 15 -2.41 15.32 -10.98
C GLN A 15 -1.81 16.59 -10.36
N SER A 16 -0.90 17.24 -11.09
CA SER A 16 -0.26 18.49 -10.66
C SER A 16 -1.23 19.67 -10.47
N THR A 17 -2.48 19.52 -10.90
CA THR A 17 -3.57 20.48 -10.77
C THR A 17 -4.36 20.38 -9.47
N CYS A 18 -4.07 19.40 -8.61
CA CYS A 18 -4.74 19.19 -7.32
C CYS A 18 -4.67 20.45 -6.43
N GLN A 19 -5.81 20.91 -5.92
CA GLN A 19 -5.91 22.19 -5.20
C GLN A 19 -6.16 22.04 -3.69
N SER A 20 -6.54 20.85 -3.22
CA SER A 20 -6.84 20.62 -1.81
C SER A 20 -6.40 19.24 -1.31
N LEU A 21 -6.23 19.11 0.02
CA LEU A 21 -5.98 17.83 0.67
C LEU A 21 -7.14 16.85 0.49
N ALA A 22 -8.38 17.35 0.44
CA ALA A 22 -9.55 16.51 0.20
C ALA A 22 -9.47 15.83 -1.17
N GLU A 23 -9.16 16.59 -2.23
CA GLU A 23 -8.97 16.04 -3.58
C GLU A 23 -7.84 15.01 -3.67
N PHE A 24 -6.76 15.20 -2.89
CA PHE A 24 -5.67 14.23 -2.79
C PHE A 24 -6.15 12.92 -2.15
N LEU A 25 -6.92 13.02 -1.06
CA LEU A 25 -7.43 11.87 -0.32
C LEU A 25 -8.52 11.10 -1.07
N ASP A 26 -9.25 11.75 -1.99
CA ASP A 26 -10.29 11.10 -2.81
C ASP A 26 -9.77 9.98 -3.71
N LYS A 27 -8.44 9.90 -3.93
CA LYS A 27 -7.80 8.82 -4.71
C LYS A 27 -7.55 7.55 -3.88
N PHE A 28 -7.48 7.65 -2.56
CA PHE A 28 -7.16 6.54 -1.67
C PHE A 28 -8.15 5.37 -1.75
N PRO A 29 -9.48 5.60 -1.80
CA PRO A 29 -10.45 4.52 -1.89
C PRO A 29 -10.24 3.57 -3.08
N PHE A 30 -9.68 4.05 -4.20
CA PHE A 30 -9.52 3.22 -5.41
C PHE A 30 -8.54 2.07 -5.22
N PHE A 31 -7.37 2.32 -4.63
CA PHE A 31 -6.40 1.26 -4.38
C PHE A 31 -6.64 0.57 -3.04
N LEU A 32 -7.14 1.28 -2.03
CA LEU A 32 -7.44 0.68 -0.74
C LEU A 32 -8.56 -0.37 -0.83
N ALA A 33 -9.55 -0.19 -1.72
CA ALA A 33 -10.61 -1.18 -1.92
C ALA A 33 -10.10 -2.55 -2.40
N ILE A 34 -8.91 -2.60 -3.01
CA ILE A 34 -8.30 -3.84 -3.51
C ILE A 34 -7.52 -4.55 -2.40
N VAL A 35 -6.95 -3.78 -1.47
CA VAL A 35 -6.03 -4.28 -0.44
C VAL A 35 -6.75 -4.54 0.88
N ALA A 36 -7.78 -3.76 1.20
CA ALA A 36 -8.50 -3.87 2.47
C ALA A 36 -9.28 -5.19 2.57
N GLY A 37 -9.01 -5.95 3.64
CA GLY A 37 -9.67 -7.23 3.91
C GLY A 37 -9.05 -8.47 3.23
N ASP A 38 -8.01 -8.30 2.41
CA ASP A 38 -7.28 -9.40 1.78
C ASP A 38 -5.87 -9.51 2.38
N ALA A 39 -5.62 -10.62 3.08
CA ALA A 39 -4.35 -10.89 3.76
C ALA A 39 -3.19 -11.08 2.78
N ASP A 40 -3.42 -11.77 1.65
CA ASP A 40 -2.39 -12.07 0.67
C ASP A 40 -2.02 -10.80 -0.11
N ALA A 41 -3.02 -9.96 -0.41
CA ALA A 41 -2.79 -8.65 -1.02
C ALA A 41 -1.99 -7.72 -0.09
N LEU A 42 -2.33 -7.70 1.20
CA LEU A 42 -1.60 -6.92 2.21
C LEU A 42 -0.14 -7.37 2.37
N GLU A 43 0.09 -8.68 2.41
CA GLU A 43 1.43 -9.27 2.46
C GLU A 43 2.25 -8.84 1.24
N ARG A 44 1.68 -8.97 0.05
CA ARG A 44 2.35 -8.62 -1.20
C ARG A 44 2.72 -7.14 -1.27
N VAL A 45 1.79 -6.25 -0.92
CA VAL A 45 2.06 -4.80 -0.89
C VAL A 45 3.15 -4.45 0.12
N ALA A 46 3.16 -5.09 1.30
CA ALA A 46 4.21 -4.87 2.29
C ALA A 46 5.60 -5.34 1.80
N TYR A 47 5.65 -6.44 1.05
CA TYR A 47 6.89 -6.94 0.44
C TYR A 47 7.40 -6.01 -0.67
N GLU A 48 6.55 -5.68 -1.65
CA GLU A 48 6.87 -4.79 -2.77
C GLU A 48 7.31 -3.41 -2.27
N PHE A 49 6.69 -2.90 -1.19
CA PHE A 49 7.10 -1.66 -0.55
C PHE A 49 8.57 -1.67 -0.11
N VAL A 50 9.02 -2.74 0.58
CA VAL A 50 10.41 -2.82 1.05
C VAL A 50 11.39 -3.02 -0.10
N GLU A 51 11.00 -3.78 -1.12
CA GLU A 51 11.78 -3.94 -2.36
C GLU A 51 11.99 -2.59 -3.06
N ASP A 52 10.94 -1.78 -3.21
CA ASP A 52 11.02 -0.44 -3.79
C ASP A 52 11.92 0.48 -2.97
N GLN A 53 11.86 0.42 -1.63
CA GLN A 53 12.76 1.19 -0.76
C GLN A 53 14.22 0.76 -0.94
N ALA A 54 14.48 -0.54 -1.09
CA ALA A 54 15.83 -1.06 -1.34
C ALA A 54 16.37 -0.61 -2.71
N ILE A 55 15.56 -0.68 -3.77
CA ILE A 55 15.91 -0.21 -5.13
C ILE A 55 16.20 1.30 -5.13
N GLN A 56 15.46 2.08 -4.35
CA GLN A 56 15.68 3.51 -4.17
C GLN A 56 16.92 3.83 -3.32
N GLY A 57 17.59 2.81 -2.74
CA GLY A 57 18.77 2.97 -1.90
C GLY A 57 18.47 3.57 -0.52
N VAL A 58 17.23 3.43 -0.03
CA VAL A 58 16.81 3.95 1.26
C VAL A 58 17.28 3.00 2.38
N LEU A 59 18.19 3.48 3.22
CA LEU A 59 18.73 2.67 4.33
C LEU A 59 17.74 2.51 5.51
N TYR A 60 16.82 3.45 5.68
CA TYR A 60 15.88 3.46 6.79
C TYR A 60 14.56 4.11 6.39
N THR A 61 13.46 3.37 6.60
CA THR A 61 12.11 3.82 6.31
C THR A 61 11.18 3.50 7.48
N GLU A 62 10.41 4.50 7.90
CA GLU A 62 9.30 4.33 8.84
C GLU A 62 7.98 4.29 8.07
N ALA A 63 7.45 3.08 7.83
CA ALA A 63 6.14 2.94 7.20
C ALA A 63 5.02 3.31 8.17
N ARG A 64 4.05 4.08 7.69
CA ARG A 64 2.85 4.46 8.45
C ARG A 64 1.62 3.87 7.79
N TYR A 65 0.80 3.18 8.56
CA TYR A 65 -0.43 2.57 8.10
C TYR A 65 -1.50 2.67 9.20
N SER A 66 -2.77 2.68 8.79
CA SER A 66 -3.91 2.65 9.70
C SER A 66 -4.57 1.28 9.63
N PRO A 67 -4.48 0.44 10.67
CA PRO A 67 -5.02 -0.92 10.63
C PRO A 67 -6.53 -0.92 10.38
N HIS A 68 -7.26 0.04 10.95
CA HIS A 68 -8.71 0.21 10.76
C HIS A 68 -9.13 0.46 9.30
N VAL A 69 -8.22 0.97 8.47
CA VAL A 69 -8.48 1.21 7.04
C VAL A 69 -8.20 -0.05 6.23
N LEU A 70 -7.33 -0.93 6.73
CA LEU A 70 -6.88 -2.15 6.06
C LEU A 70 -7.72 -3.39 6.41
N THR A 71 -8.57 -3.30 7.43
CA THR A 71 -9.43 -4.41 7.87
C THR A 71 -10.48 -4.84 6.84
N GLY A 72 -10.97 -3.90 6.03
CA GLY A 72 -12.15 -4.13 5.20
C GLY A 72 -13.32 -4.65 6.04
N ASP A 73 -14.03 -5.66 5.52
CA ASP A 73 -15.15 -6.34 6.21
C ASP A 73 -14.75 -7.69 6.85
N THR A 74 -13.54 -8.18 6.60
CA THR A 74 -13.14 -9.57 6.82
C THR A 74 -12.03 -9.77 7.84
N LEU A 75 -11.12 -8.79 8.01
CA LEU A 75 -9.98 -8.89 8.91
C LEU A 75 -10.20 -8.10 10.20
N SER A 76 -9.70 -8.60 11.32
CA SER A 76 -9.63 -7.81 12.55
C SER A 76 -8.47 -6.79 12.47
N PRO A 77 -8.55 -5.65 13.19
CA PRO A 77 -7.46 -4.68 13.23
C PRO A 77 -6.12 -5.29 13.69
N GLU A 78 -6.19 -6.26 14.61
CA GLU A 78 -5.03 -6.98 15.11
C GLU A 78 -4.38 -7.84 14.02
N GLN A 79 -5.20 -8.54 13.22
CA GLN A 79 -4.69 -9.36 12.11
C GLN A 79 -4.01 -8.49 11.05
N ALA A 80 -4.62 -7.37 10.67
CA ALA A 80 -4.03 -6.43 9.73
C ALA A 80 -2.68 -5.87 10.22
N CYS A 81 -2.60 -5.52 11.52
CA CYS A 81 -1.34 -5.10 12.14
C CYS A 81 -0.26 -6.17 12.08
N VAL A 82 -0.60 -7.41 12.44
CA VAL A 82 0.36 -8.52 12.52
C VAL A 82 0.91 -8.90 11.15
N ILE A 83 0.04 -8.98 10.14
CA ILE A 83 0.45 -9.28 8.76
C ILE A 83 1.45 -8.23 8.29
N PHE A 84 1.07 -6.95 8.32
CA PHE A 84 1.92 -5.88 7.81
C PHE A 84 3.27 -5.80 8.56
N PHE A 85 3.27 -5.93 9.88
CA PHE A 85 4.50 -5.86 10.69
C PHE A 85 5.45 -7.04 10.44
N ASN A 86 4.92 -8.26 10.37
CA ASN A 86 5.74 -9.46 10.20
C ASN A 86 6.44 -9.48 8.83
N PHE A 87 5.75 -9.05 7.78
CA PHE A 87 6.32 -9.10 6.42
C PHE A 87 7.34 -8.01 6.16
N GLN A 88 7.16 -6.80 6.72
CA GLN A 88 8.20 -5.78 6.67
C GLN A 88 9.50 -6.26 7.31
N LYS A 89 9.39 -7.00 8.42
CA LYS A 89 10.55 -7.58 9.09
C LYS A 89 11.24 -8.64 8.21
N ILE A 90 10.49 -9.59 7.64
CA ILE A 90 11.05 -10.66 6.79
C ILE A 90 11.73 -10.07 5.55
N SER A 91 11.08 -9.11 4.88
CA SER A 91 11.62 -8.49 3.67
C SER A 91 12.93 -7.73 3.93
N GLN A 92 13.03 -7.00 5.05
CA GLN A 92 14.29 -6.35 5.45
C GLN A 92 15.45 -7.34 5.64
N TYR A 93 15.19 -8.58 6.06
CA TYR A 93 16.25 -9.59 6.13
C TYR A 93 16.69 -10.10 4.75
N SER A 94 15.75 -10.27 3.82
CA SER A 94 16.03 -10.81 2.49
C SER A 94 16.83 -9.86 1.59
N PHE A 95 16.64 -8.54 1.73
CA PHE A 95 17.30 -7.53 0.87
C PHE A 95 18.62 -6.97 1.43
N VAL A 96 18.99 -7.33 2.66
CA VAL A 96 20.24 -6.90 3.30
C VAL A 96 21.33 -8.00 3.27
N SER A 97 21.08 -9.10 2.54
CA SER A 97 22.00 -10.24 2.36
C SER A 97 22.74 -10.17 1.01
#